data_AF-A0A1R1WXL4-F1
#
_entry.id   AF-A0A1R1WXL4-F1
#
_cell.length_a   1.000
_cell.length_b   1.000
_cell.length_c   1.000
_cell.angle_alpha   90.00
_cell.angle_beta   90.00
_cell.angle_gamma   90.00
#
_symmetry.space_group_name_H-M   'P 1'
#
loop_
_entity.id
_entity.type
_entity.pdbx_description
1 polymer ?
#
loop_
_entity_poly.entity_id
_entity_poly.type
_entity_poly.pdbx_seq_one_letter_code
_entity_poly.pdbx_strand_id
1 'polypeptide(L)'
;MILWWKDVIIESTYQGHHTTRVMSGIRIGFLLFISTEVFLFLTIFWAQLNAALVPDIELGGLWPPIGIEAVNPFGIPLLNTFLLLSSGVSPKCNQLDTLLFVSLLPFSKSNVLSTK
;
A
#
# COMPACT_ATOMS: atom_id res chain seq x y z
N MET A 1 20.78 -2.30 2.39
CA MET A 1 19.48 -1.59 2.43
C MET A 1 18.90 -1.41 3.83
N ILE A 2 19.03 -2.37 4.76
CA ILE A 2 18.55 -2.22 6.15
C ILE A 2 19.27 -1.09 6.91
N LEU A 3 20.58 -0.89 6.66
CA LEU A 3 21.37 0.17 7.31
C LEU A 3 20.84 1.58 7.00
N TRP A 4 20.44 1.84 5.75
CA TRP A 4 19.88 3.14 5.36
C TRP A 4 18.57 3.42 6.09
N TRP A 5 17.67 2.44 6.18
CA TRP A 5 16.42 2.59 6.92
C TRP A 5 16.66 2.82 8.42
N LYS A 6 17.67 2.15 9.02
CA LYS A 6 18.07 2.41 10.40
C LYS A 6 18.49 3.87 10.58
N ASP A 7 19.27 4.41 9.65
CA ASP A 7 19.77 5.78 9.76
C ASP A 7 18.64 6.81 9.60
N VAL A 8 17.67 6.57 8.71
CA VAL A 8 16.44 7.40 8.60
C VAL A 8 15.61 7.35 9.89
N ILE A 9 15.50 6.18 10.54
CA ILE A 9 14.79 6.07 11.84
C ILE A 9 15.53 6.86 12.93
N ILE A 10 16.87 6.81 12.94
CA ILE A 10 17.67 7.54 13.93
C ILE A 10 17.56 9.05 13.72
N GLU A 11 17.68 9.50 12.48
CA GLU A 11 17.55 10.90 12.07
C GLU A 11 16.18 11.48 12.44
N SER A 12 15.11 10.68 12.24
CA SER A 12 13.74 11.10 12.52
C SER A 12 13.39 11.10 14.02
N THR A 13 13.77 10.06 14.77
CA THR A 13 13.29 9.83 16.14
C THR A 13 14.23 10.40 17.20
N TYR A 14 15.55 10.25 17.02
CA TYR A 14 16.54 10.63 18.04
C TYR A 14 17.19 12.00 17.77
N GLN A 15 17.26 12.45 16.51
CA GLN A 15 17.89 13.73 16.13
C GLN A 15 16.89 14.84 15.81
N GLY A 16 15.62 14.49 15.51
CA GLY A 16 14.55 15.47 15.31
C GLY A 16 14.65 16.28 14.01
N HIS A 17 15.39 15.80 13.00
CA HIS A 17 15.60 16.54 11.75
C HIS A 17 14.37 16.54 10.82
N HIS A 18 13.35 15.72 11.12
CA HIS A 18 12.09 15.65 10.38
C HIS A 18 11.14 16.80 10.73
N THR A 19 11.48 18.01 10.28
CA THR A 19 10.59 19.18 10.39
C THR A 19 9.30 18.98 9.60
N THR A 20 8.28 19.80 9.88
CA THR A 20 6.96 19.72 9.21
C THR A 20 7.05 19.84 7.68
N ARG A 21 7.99 20.63 7.16
CA ARG A 21 8.27 20.74 5.71
C ARG A 21 8.86 19.45 5.13
N VAL A 22 9.82 18.83 5.82
CA VAL A 22 10.44 17.57 5.41
C VAL A 22 9.41 16.44 5.40
N MET A 23 8.58 16.36 6.44
CA MET A 23 7.48 15.37 6.51
C MET A 23 6.47 15.55 5.37
N SER A 24 6.16 16.80 4.98
CA SER A 24 5.33 17.06 3.81
C SER A 24 6.00 16.59 2.51
N GLY A 25 7.31 16.79 2.37
CA GLY A 25 8.09 16.30 1.23
C GLY A 25 8.09 14.78 1.12
N ILE A 26 8.31 14.07 2.23
CA ILE A 26 8.26 12.60 2.28
C ILE A 26 6.86 12.07 1.91
N ARG A 27 5.78 12.72 2.38
CA ARG A 27 4.41 12.36 2.01
C ARG A 27 4.16 12.50 0.51
N ILE A 28 4.56 13.63 -0.09
CA ILE A 28 4.42 13.86 -1.53
C ILE A 28 5.28 12.86 -2.31
N GLY A 29 6.52 12.62 -1.87
CA GLY A 29 7.43 11.65 -2.49
C GLY A 29 6.87 10.23 -2.48
N PHE A 30 6.26 9.80 -1.37
CA PHE A 30 5.64 8.48 -1.28
C PHE A 30 4.38 8.37 -2.16
N LEU A 31 3.57 9.43 -2.26
CA LEU A 31 2.43 9.47 -3.18
C LEU A 31 2.89 9.40 -4.65
N LEU A 32 3.95 10.12 -5.01
CA LEU A 32 4.53 10.05 -6.35
C LEU A 32 5.09 8.66 -6.65
N PHE A 33 5.76 8.02 -5.69
CA PHE A 33 6.23 6.63 -5.82
C PHE A 33 5.07 5.65 -6.07
N ILE A 34 3.98 5.74 -5.30
CA ILE A 34 2.79 4.91 -5.55
C ILE A 34 2.22 5.21 -6.94
N SER A 35 2.15 6.47 -7.36
CA SER A 35 1.64 6.82 -8.68
C SER A 35 2.46 6.17 -9.79
N THR A 36 3.79 6.11 -9.66
CA THR A 36 4.66 5.45 -10.64
C THR A 36 4.42 3.94 -10.70
N GLU A 37 4.16 3.28 -9.56
CA GLU A 37 3.79 1.86 -9.53
C GLU A 37 2.44 1.62 -10.21
N VAL A 38 1.45 2.50 -10.03
CA VAL A 38 0.15 2.39 -10.72
C VAL A 38 0.32 2.48 -12.24
N PHE A 39 1.17 3.39 -12.74
CA PHE A 39 1.47 3.45 -14.17
C PHE A 39 2.19 2.20 -14.68
N LEU A 40 3.07 1.60 -13.87
CA LEU A 40 3.70 0.32 -14.19
C LEU A 40 2.63 -0.78 -14.35
N PHE A 41 1.65 -0.87 -13.45
CA PHE A 41 0.55 -1.83 -13.63
C PHE A 41 -0.30 -1.52 -14.87
N LEU A 42 -0.55 -0.24 -15.16
CA LEU A 42 -1.34 0.17 -16.32
C LEU A 42 -0.71 -0.28 -17.64
N THR A 43 0.62 -0.22 -17.78
CA THR A 43 1.28 -0.68 -19.02
C THR A 43 1.19 -2.20 -19.19
N ILE A 44 1.28 -2.97 -18.10
CA ILE A 44 1.09 -4.43 -18.12
C ILE A 44 -0.36 -4.77 -18.50
N PHE A 45 -1.35 -4.09 -17.91
CA PHE A 45 -2.76 -4.27 -18.27
C PHE A 45 -3.04 -3.85 -19.71
N TRP A 46 -2.42 -2.77 -20.19
CA TRP A 46 -2.55 -2.33 -21.58
C TRP A 46 -2.04 -3.39 -22.55
N ALA A 47 -0.87 -3.99 -22.29
CA ALA A 47 -0.33 -5.07 -23.10
C ALA A 47 -1.26 -6.30 -23.11
N GLN A 48 -1.80 -6.68 -21.95
CA GLN A 48 -2.74 -7.79 -21.82
C GLN A 48 -4.07 -7.54 -22.55
N LEU A 49 -4.60 -6.31 -22.48
CA LEU A 49 -5.82 -5.93 -23.19
C LEU A 49 -5.59 -5.90 -24.71
N ASN A 50 -4.44 -5.41 -25.16
CA ASN A 50 -4.11 -5.41 -26.58
C ASN A 50 -4.04 -6.85 -27.14
N ALA A 51 -3.38 -7.75 -26.42
CA ALA A 51 -3.29 -9.16 -26.80
C ALA A 51 -4.67 -9.89 -26.79
N ALA A 52 -5.57 -9.51 -25.89
CA ALA A 52 -6.91 -10.11 -25.81
C ALA A 52 -7.92 -9.54 -26.83
N LEU A 53 -7.81 -8.24 -27.19
CA LEU A 53 -8.74 -7.56 -28.10
C LEU A 53 -8.39 -7.79 -29.57
N VAL A 54 -7.10 -7.82 -29.91
CA VAL A 54 -6.60 -8.07 -31.26
C VAL A 54 -5.62 -9.24 -31.19
N PRO A 55 -6.13 -10.49 -31.13
CA PRO A 55 -5.28 -11.66 -31.06
C PRO A 55 -4.49 -11.83 -32.35
N ASP A 56 -3.20 -12.15 -32.24
CA ASP A 56 -2.36 -12.41 -33.40
C ASP A 56 -2.85 -13.66 -34.15
N ILE A 57 -2.80 -13.60 -35.48
CA ILE A 57 -3.26 -14.66 -36.37
C ILE A 57 -2.45 -15.95 -36.17
N GLU A 58 -1.16 -15.81 -35.85
CA GLU A 58 -0.24 -16.91 -35.55
C GLU A 58 -0.63 -17.71 -34.30
N LEU A 59 -1.41 -17.12 -33.39
CA LEU A 59 -1.90 -17.75 -32.17
C LEU A 59 -3.31 -18.40 -32.34
N GLY A 60 -3.84 -18.39 -33.56
CA GLY A 60 -5.16 -18.94 -33.89
C GLY A 60 -6.31 -17.95 -33.80
N GLY A 61 -6.03 -16.64 -33.65
CA GLY A 61 -7.04 -15.58 -33.67
C GLY A 61 -8.04 -15.62 -32.51
N LEU A 62 -7.72 -16.33 -31.42
CA LEU A 62 -8.57 -16.53 -30.26
C LEU A 62 -7.79 -16.27 -28.98
N TRP A 63 -8.47 -15.73 -27.97
CA TRP A 63 -7.96 -15.59 -26.61
C TRP A 63 -8.88 -16.34 -25.64
N PRO A 64 -8.38 -17.27 -24.81
CA PRO A 64 -7.00 -17.74 -24.68
C PRO A 64 -6.49 -18.50 -25.93
N PRO A 65 -5.17 -18.53 -26.17
CA PRO A 65 -4.60 -19.21 -27.32
C PRO A 65 -4.84 -20.71 -27.26
N ILE A 66 -4.81 -21.35 -28.43
CA ILE A 66 -5.06 -22.78 -28.58
C ILE A 66 -4.03 -23.57 -27.77
N GLY A 67 -4.51 -24.50 -26.93
CA GLY A 67 -3.67 -25.36 -26.08
C GLY A 67 -3.41 -24.83 -24.68
N ILE A 68 -3.95 -23.65 -24.31
CA ILE A 68 -3.89 -23.13 -22.94
C ILE A 68 -5.27 -23.24 -22.28
N GLU A 69 -5.34 -24.01 -21.19
CA GLU A 69 -6.53 -24.03 -20.33
C GLU A 69 -6.49 -22.85 -19.36
N ALA A 70 -7.54 -22.03 -19.37
CA ALA A 70 -7.67 -20.92 -18.44
C ALA A 70 -7.91 -21.42 -17.01
N VAL A 71 -7.25 -20.79 -16.04
CA VAL A 71 -7.44 -21.09 -14.61
C VAL A 71 -8.87 -20.73 -14.21
N ASN A 72 -9.54 -21.62 -13.46
CA ASN A 72 -10.89 -21.35 -12.96
C ASN A 72 -10.89 -20.14 -11.99
N PRO A 73 -11.61 -19.05 -12.32
CA PRO A 73 -11.61 -17.83 -11.51
C PRO A 73 -12.23 -18.03 -10.11
N PHE A 74 -13.13 -19.01 -9.94
CA PHE A 74 -13.83 -19.27 -8.67
C PHE A 74 -13.07 -20.19 -7.70
N GLY A 75 -11.89 -20.67 -8.08
CA GLY A 75 -11.06 -21.52 -7.22
C GLY A 75 -10.10 -20.71 -6.33
N ILE A 76 -8.81 -20.99 -6.50
CA ILE A 76 -7.72 -20.37 -5.75
C ILE A 76 -7.67 -18.83 -5.92
N PRO A 77 -7.89 -18.25 -7.12
CA PRO A 77 -7.87 -16.79 -7.29
C PRO A 77 -8.92 -16.05 -6.45
N LEU A 78 -10.12 -16.64 -6.29
CA LEU A 78 -11.18 -16.07 -5.45
C LEU A 78 -10.77 -16.05 -3.98
N LEU A 79 -10.18 -17.14 -3.48
CA LEU A 79 -9.69 -17.22 -2.11
C LEU A 79 -8.62 -16.14 -1.83
N ASN A 80 -7.69 -15.93 -2.76
CA ASN A 80 -6.68 -14.88 -2.64
C ASN A 80 -7.31 -13.48 -2.57
N THR A 81 -8.36 -13.24 -3.35
CA THR A 81 -9.10 -11.97 -3.29
C THR A 81 -9.75 -11.77 -1.92
N PHE A 82 -10.36 -12.82 -1.35
CA PHE A 82 -10.94 -12.75 -0.01
C PHE A 82 -9.89 -12.49 1.08
N LEU A 83 -8.72 -13.14 1.01
CA LEU A 83 -7.62 -12.91 1.94
C LEU A 83 -7.08 -11.47 1.85
N LEU A 84 -6.93 -10.93 0.64
CA LEU A 84 -6.50 -9.55 0.44
C LEU A 84 -7.54 -8.56 1.01
N LEU A 85 -8.83 -8.77 0.76
CA LEU A 85 -9.90 -7.93 1.32
C LEU A 85 -9.95 -8.01 2.85
N SER A 86 -9.86 -9.21 3.42
CA SER A 86 -9.80 -9.44 4.87
C SER A 86 -8.62 -8.71 5.51
N SER A 87 -7.43 -8.79 4.91
CA SER A 87 -6.23 -8.13 5.45
C SER A 87 -6.29 -6.60 5.36
N GLY A 88 -7.05 -6.02 4.43
CA GLY A 88 -7.27 -4.57 4.35
C GLY A 88 -8.19 -4.01 5.44
N VAL A 89 -9.11 -4.83 5.97
CA VAL A 89 -10.05 -4.42 7.04
C VAL A 89 -9.40 -4.50 8.43
N SER A 90 -8.49 -5.44 8.66
CA SER A 90 -7.84 -5.67 9.96
C SER A 90 -7.14 -4.42 10.54
N PRO A 91 -6.35 -3.62 9.78
CA PRO A 91 -5.74 -2.40 10.30
C PRO A 91 -6.78 -1.36 10.70
N LYS A 92 -7.89 -1.26 9.95
CA LYS A 92 -8.97 -0.30 10.24
C LYS A 92 -9.65 -0.64 11.57
N CYS A 93 -9.89 -1.92 11.81
CA CYS A 93 -10.47 -2.41 13.06
C CYS A 93 -9.50 -2.24 14.24
N ASN A 94 -8.22 -2.59 14.06
CA ASN A 94 -7.20 -2.42 15.11
C ASN A 94 -6.96 -0.93 15.45
N GLN A 95 -7.08 -0.04 14.45
CA GLN A 95 -6.97 1.41 14.64
C GLN A 95 -8.18 2.01 15.36
N LEU A 96 -9.38 1.44 15.21
CA LEU A 96 -10.55 1.78 16.02
C LEU A 96 -10.35 1.39 17.49
N ASP A 97 -9.78 0.22 17.76
CA ASP A 97 -9.45 -0.21 19.14
C ASP A 97 -8.34 0.64 19.77
N THR A 98 -7.34 1.05 18.99
CA THR A 98 -6.26 1.93 19.46
C THR A 98 -6.78 3.33 19.82
N LEU A 99 -7.73 3.88 19.04
CA LEU A 99 -8.34 5.18 19.33
C LEU A 99 -9.24 5.13 20.57
N LEU A 100 -9.97 4.02 20.78
CA LEU A 100 -10.72 3.80 22.01
C LEU A 100 -9.80 3.69 23.24
N PHE A 101 -8.68 2.98 23.13
CA PHE A 101 -7.69 2.87 24.22
C PHE A 101 -7.01 4.21 24.55
N VAL A 102 -6.70 5.04 23.54
CA VAL A 102 -6.13 6.40 23.75
C VAL A 102 -7.16 7.36 24.34
N SER A 103 -8.45 7.20 24.05
CA SER A 103 -9.53 8.00 24.65
C SER A 103 -9.90 7.60 26.08
N LEU A 104 -9.54 6.38 26.50
CA LEU A 104 -9.80 5.84 27.85
C LEU A 104 -8.62 5.96 28.81
N LEU A 105 -7.43 6.35 28.35
CA LEU A 105 -6.33 6.72 29.23
C LEU A 105 -6.54 8.16 29.71
N PRO A 106 -6.80 8.41 31.00
CA PRO A 106 -6.78 9.75 31.53
C PRO A 106 -5.31 10.20 31.51
N PHE A 107 -4.90 10.91 30.47
CA PHE A 107 -3.64 11.65 30.52
C PHE A 107 -3.85 12.77 31.54
N SER A 108 -3.49 12.45 32.79
CA SER A 108 -3.37 13.39 33.89
C SER A 108 -2.59 14.61 33.38
N LYS A 109 -3.28 15.75 33.25
CA LYS A 109 -2.62 17.04 33.09
C LYS A 109 -1.85 17.28 34.38
N SER A 110 -0.58 16.88 34.43
CA SER A 110 0.36 17.45 35.39
C SER A 110 0.56 18.90 35.00
N ASN A 111 -0.08 19.79 35.76
CA ASN A 111 0.23 21.21 35.79
C ASN A 111 1.70 21.38 36.17
N VAL A 112 2.54 21.57 35.15
CA VAL A 112 3.91 22.02 35.30
C VAL A 112 4.10 23.12 34.26
N LEU A 113 3.76 24.35 34.64
CA LEU A 113 4.66 25.53 34.61
C LEU A 113 3.93 26.86 34.74
N SER A 114 4.61 27.79 35.43
CA SER A 114 4.38 29.24 35.54
C SER A 114 3.27 29.65 36.51
N THR A 115 3.51 30.38 37.60
CA THR A 115 4.48 31.46 37.89
C THR A 115 4.52 31.70 39.40
N LYS A 116 5.64 32.23 39.92
CA LYS A 116 5.78 33.07 41.13
C LYS A 116 4.92 32.77 42.36
#